data_AF-O25647-F1
#
_entry.id   AF-O25647-F1
#
_cell.length_a   1.000
_cell.length_b   1.000
_cell.length_c   1.000
_cell.angle_alpha   90.00
_cell.angle_beta   90.00
_cell.angle_gamma   90.00
#
_symmetry.space_group_name_H-M   'P 1'
#
loop_
_entity.id
_entity.type
_entity.pdbx_description
1 polymer ?
#
loop_
_entity_poly.entity_id
_entity_poly.type
_entity_poly.pdbx_seq_one_letter_code
_entity_poly.pdbx_strand_id
1 'polypeptide(L)'
;MEFKNTKKDRLSDLENRFENANKHETNKHEKEDRKKAHTLYISEKVMNSVEEYLNEFGAFRENKSVFVQDAIIFYLEYKKKEMKQMLLDKASKL
;
A
#
# COMPACT_ATOMS: atom_id res chain seq x y z
N MET A 1 -18.57 35.77 -18.17
CA MET A 1 -18.35 34.45 -17.54
C MET A 1 -16.85 34.25 -17.37
N GLU A 2 -16.35 34.37 -16.15
CA GLU A 2 -14.96 34.02 -15.86
C GLU A 2 -14.86 32.50 -15.73
N PHE A 3 -14.43 31.82 -16.81
CA PHE A 3 -14.00 30.42 -16.74
C PHE A 3 -12.58 30.37 -16.17
N LYS A 4 -12.44 30.67 -14.89
CA LYS A 4 -11.17 30.52 -14.17
C LYS A 4 -11.27 29.27 -13.28
N ASN A 5 -10.33 28.35 -13.46
CA ASN A 5 -10.06 27.14 -12.66
C ASN A 5 -10.77 25.82 -13.02
N THR A 6 -10.55 25.26 -14.22
CA THR A 6 -11.09 23.91 -14.52
C THR A 6 -10.11 22.77 -14.33
N LYS A 7 -8.78 23.01 -14.33
CA LYS A 7 -7.77 21.93 -14.21
C LYS A 7 -7.17 21.81 -12.81
N LYS A 8 -6.74 22.96 -12.24
CA LYS A 8 -6.09 22.99 -10.92
C LYS A 8 -7.03 22.48 -9.82
N ASP A 9 -8.28 22.93 -9.84
CA ASP A 9 -9.30 22.52 -8.86
C ASP A 9 -9.60 21.02 -8.96
N ARG A 10 -9.62 20.47 -10.19
CA ARG A 10 -9.82 19.02 -10.41
C ARG A 10 -8.66 18.19 -9.89
N LEU A 11 -7.43 18.65 -10.06
CA LEU A 11 -6.24 17.99 -9.53
C LEU A 11 -6.25 17.98 -8.00
N SER A 12 -6.53 19.11 -7.36
CA SER A 12 -6.64 19.18 -5.89
C SER A 12 -7.78 18.33 -5.35
N ASP A 13 -8.93 18.30 -6.02
CA ASP A 13 -10.05 17.43 -5.64
C ASP A 13 -9.67 15.95 -5.72
N LEU A 14 -8.91 15.57 -6.76
CA LEU A 14 -8.42 14.21 -6.93
C LEU A 14 -7.42 13.83 -5.83
N GLU A 15 -6.47 14.71 -5.51
CA GLU A 15 -5.53 14.52 -4.40
C GLU A 15 -6.25 14.32 -3.06
N ASN A 16 -7.24 15.19 -2.77
CA ASN A 16 -8.05 15.12 -1.56
C ASN A 16 -8.85 13.81 -1.47
N ARG A 17 -9.38 13.30 -2.59
CA ARG A 17 -10.08 12.00 -2.61
C ARG A 17 -9.16 10.84 -2.23
N PHE A 18 -7.92 10.84 -2.70
CA PHE A 18 -6.95 9.80 -2.30
C PHE A 18 -6.60 9.87 -0.82
N GLU A 19 -6.42 11.09 -0.29
CA GLU A 19 -6.11 11.26 1.14
C GLU A 19 -7.27 10.81 2.03
N ASN A 20 -8.51 11.11 1.63
CA ASN A 20 -9.70 10.68 2.35
C ASN A 20 -9.91 9.15 2.25
N ALA A 21 -9.62 8.54 1.10
CA ALA A 21 -9.69 7.09 0.95
C ALA A 21 -8.73 6.37 1.90
N ASN A 22 -7.49 6.86 2.02
CA ASN A 22 -6.50 6.29 2.96
C ASN A 22 -6.93 6.48 4.43
N LYS A 23 -7.52 7.62 4.80
CA LYS A 23 -8.06 7.85 6.17
C LYS A 23 -9.25 6.95 6.51
N HIS A 24 -10.09 6.61 5.54
CA HIS A 24 -11.22 5.72 5.77
C HIS A 24 -10.82 4.27 6.01
N GLU A 25 -9.68 3.83 5.47
CA GLU A 25 -9.13 2.51 5.77
C GLU A 25 -8.60 2.45 7.19
N THR A 26 -7.83 3.45 7.65
CA THR A 26 -7.33 3.47 9.04
C THR A 26 -8.46 3.48 10.07
N ASN A 27 -9.59 4.12 9.76
CA ASN A 27 -10.75 4.17 10.67
C ASN A 27 -11.66 2.93 10.63
N LYS A 28 -11.53 2.04 9.64
CA LYS A 28 -12.31 0.78 9.60
C LYS A 28 -11.59 -0.39 10.30
N HIS A 29 -10.33 -0.22 10.67
CA HIS A 29 -9.51 -1.26 11.31
C HIS A 29 -9.77 -1.47 12.82
N GLU A 30 -10.76 -0.81 13.42
CA GLU A 30 -11.21 -1.17 14.78
C GLU A 30 -12.01 -2.49 14.84
N LYS A 31 -12.36 -3.11 13.70
CA LYS A 31 -12.76 -4.51 13.70
C LYS A 31 -11.52 -5.37 13.89
N GLU A 32 -11.23 -5.70 15.15
CA GLU A 32 -10.26 -6.67 15.68
C GLU A 32 -9.28 -7.25 14.65
N ASP A 33 -7.98 -6.98 14.83
CA ASP A 33 -6.85 -7.57 14.09
C ASP A 33 -6.76 -9.09 14.33
N ARG A 34 -7.79 -9.81 13.86
CA ARG A 34 -7.92 -11.25 13.97
C ARG A 34 -6.98 -11.86 12.95
N LYS A 35 -5.96 -12.55 13.45
CA LYS A 35 -5.09 -13.38 12.62
C LYS A 35 -5.92 -14.45 11.92
N LYS A 36 -5.84 -14.48 10.59
CA LYS A 36 -6.43 -15.53 9.75
C LYS A 36 -5.32 -16.28 9.04
N ALA A 37 -5.30 -17.60 9.18
CA ALA A 37 -4.36 -18.45 8.45
C ALA A 37 -4.79 -18.56 6.98
N HIS A 38 -3.83 -18.37 6.08
CA HIS A 38 -4.01 -18.51 4.64
C HIS A 38 -2.87 -19.37 4.07
N THR A 39 -3.20 -20.20 3.08
CA THR A 39 -2.20 -20.95 2.31
C THR A 39 -1.91 -20.18 1.03
N LEU A 40 -0.64 -19.92 0.76
CA LEU A 40 -0.15 -19.23 -0.43
C LEU A 40 0.98 -20.03 -1.06
N TYR A 41 1.13 -19.94 -2.38
CA TYR A 41 2.26 -20.50 -3.10
C TYR A 41 3.29 -19.42 -3.35
N ILE A 42 4.54 -19.67 -2.93
CA ILE A 42 5.71 -18.81 -3.15
C ILE A 42 6.77 -19.69 -3.80
N SER A 43 7.52 -19.15 -4.77
CA SER A 43 8.59 -19.91 -5.39
C SER A 43 9.68 -20.24 -4.38
N GLU A 44 10.26 -21.44 -4.49
CA GLU A 44 11.30 -21.92 -3.58
C GLU A 44 12.48 -20.93 -3.49
N LYS A 45 12.94 -20.42 -4.64
CA LYS A 45 14.00 -19.39 -4.70
C LYS A 45 13.70 -18.18 -3.81
N VAL A 46 12.46 -17.68 -3.85
CA VAL A 46 12.07 -16.50 -3.06
C VAL A 46 11.99 -16.87 -1.59
N MET A 47 11.41 -18.02 -1.24
CA MET A 47 11.35 -18.48 0.15
C MET A 47 12.75 -18.66 0.75
N ASN A 48 13.69 -19.24 -0.01
CA ASN A 48 15.09 -19.38 0.44
C ASN A 48 15.73 -18.00 0.71
N SER A 49 15.45 -17.00 -0.13
CA SER A 49 15.96 -15.63 0.09
C SER A 49 15.36 -15.00 1.35
N VAL A 50 14.08 -15.29 1.65
CA VAL A 50 13.42 -14.83 2.89
C VAL A 50 14.03 -15.52 4.11
N GLU A 51 14.29 -16.83 4.03
CA GLU A 51 14.91 -17.58 5.11
C GLU A 51 16.34 -17.12 5.39
N GLU A 52 17.15 -16.92 4.35
CA GLU A 52 18.49 -16.36 4.45
C GLU A 52 18.47 -14.98 5.12
N TYR A 53 17.57 -14.09 4.66
CA TYR A 53 17.39 -12.78 5.28
C TYR A 53 17.02 -12.87 6.76
N LEU A 54 16.05 -13.71 7.12
CA LEU A 54 15.61 -13.85 8.51
C LEU A 54 16.70 -14.44 9.41
N ASN A 55 17.57 -15.29 8.86
CA ASN A 55 18.70 -15.86 9.60
C ASN A 55 19.82 -14.84 9.83
N GLU A 56 20.11 -14.00 8.84
CA GLU A 56 21.24 -13.05 8.90
C GLU A 56 20.87 -11.68 9.49
N PHE A 57 19.66 -11.20 9.18
CA PHE A 57 19.22 -9.82 9.45
C PHE A 57 17.88 -9.73 10.19
N GLY A 58 17.20 -10.85 10.42
CA GLY A 58 15.90 -10.86 11.06
C GLY A 58 15.95 -10.25 12.46
N ALA A 59 14.98 -9.39 12.77
CA ALA A 59 14.86 -8.83 14.11
C ALA A 59 14.55 -9.93 15.14
N PHE A 60 14.82 -9.69 16.42
CA PHE A 60 14.49 -10.67 17.46
C PHE A 60 12.99 -11.01 17.43
N ARG A 61 12.68 -12.30 17.16
CA ARG A 61 11.33 -12.89 17.00
C ARG A 61 10.61 -12.55 15.70
N GLU A 62 11.29 -11.96 14.74
CA GLU A 62 10.77 -11.92 13.38
C GLU A 62 10.67 -13.35 12.84
N ASN A 63 9.51 -13.70 12.32
CA ASN A 63 9.25 -15.01 11.72
C ASN A 63 8.63 -14.81 10.35
N LYS A 64 8.58 -15.88 9.56
CA LYS A 64 8.06 -15.87 8.18
C LYS A 64 6.69 -15.20 8.07
N SER A 65 5.78 -15.43 9.02
CA SER A 65 4.45 -14.84 8.98
C SER A 65 4.50 -13.33 9.21
N VAL A 66 5.31 -12.85 10.16
CA VAL A 66 5.51 -11.42 10.40
C VAL A 66 6.16 -10.75 9.18
N PHE A 67 7.23 -11.34 8.65
CA PHE A 67 7.91 -10.84 7.45
C PHE A 67 6.96 -10.71 6.26
N VAL A 68 6.18 -11.76 5.98
CA VAL A 68 5.21 -11.75 4.87
C VAL A 68 4.10 -10.74 5.11
N GLN A 69 3.60 -10.61 6.34
CA GLN A 69 2.59 -9.61 6.69
C GLN A 69 3.10 -8.19 6.44
N ASP A 70 4.30 -7.87 6.93
CA ASP A 70 4.91 -6.54 6.76
C ASP A 70 5.23 -6.25 5.29
N ALA A 71 5.72 -7.25 4.55
CA ALA A 71 5.93 -7.14 3.11
C ALA A 71 4.63 -6.85 2.34
N ILE A 72 3.52 -7.51 2.71
CA ILE A 72 2.20 -7.24 2.12
C ILE A 72 1.75 -5.82 2.43
N ILE A 73 1.85 -5.37 3.69
CA ILE A 73 1.47 -4.01 4.09
C ILE A 73 2.29 -2.97 3.31
N PHE A 74 3.61 -3.14 3.29
CA PHE A 74 4.52 -2.26 2.56
C PHE A 74 4.17 -2.19 1.06
N TYR A 75 3.96 -3.35 0.43
CA TYR A 75 3.66 -3.40 -0.99
C TYR A 75 2.28 -2.81 -1.31
N LEU A 76 1.28 -3.01 -0.45
CA LEU A 76 -0.03 -2.37 -0.62
C LEU A 76 0.08 -0.84 -0.56
N GLU A 77 0.81 -0.29 0.40
CA GLU A 77 1.03 1.16 0.51
C GLU A 77 1.81 1.71 -0.69
N TYR A 78 2.81 0.98 -1.17
CA TYR A 78 3.53 1.31 -2.40
C TYR A 78 2.58 1.35 -3.61
N LYS A 79 1.76 0.32 -3.82
CA LYS A 79 0.80 0.24 -4.93
C LYS A 79 -0.23 1.38 -4.88
N LYS A 80 -0.71 1.75 -3.70
CA LYS A 80 -1.62 2.90 -3.53
C LYS A 80 -0.95 4.20 -3.97
N LYS A 81 0.30 4.44 -3.55
CA LYS A 81 1.07 5.63 -3.92
C LYS A 81 1.35 5.69 -5.43
N GLU A 82 1.77 4.57 -6.02
CA GLU A 82 2.00 4.44 -7.46
C GLU A 82 0.72 4.75 -8.26
N MET A 83 -0.42 4.19 -7.82
CA MET A 83 -1.72 4.44 -8.46
C MET A 83 -2.15 5.90 -8.34
N LYS A 84 -1.98 6.53 -7.16
CA LYS A 84 -2.23 7.97 -6.95
C LYS A 84 -1.41 8.78 -7.95
N GLN A 85 -0.10 8.54 -8.03
CA GLN A 85 0.78 9.29 -8.94
C GLN A 85 0.38 9.10 -10.41
N MET A 86 0.15 7.86 -10.84
CA MET A 86 -0.29 7.58 -12.22
C MET A 86 -1.58 8.32 -12.57
N LEU A 87 -2.54 8.40 -11.64
CA LEU A 87 -3.81 9.09 -11.88
C LEU A 87 -3.66 10.61 -11.88
N LEU A 88 -2.80 11.17 -11.03
CA LEU A 88 -2.45 12.59 -11.08
C LEU A 88 -1.74 12.96 -12.39
N ASP A 89 -0.82 12.12 -12.86
CA ASP A 89 -0.11 12.32 -14.12
C ASP A 89 -1.04 12.25 -15.34
N LYS A 90 -2.08 11.38 -15.28
CA LYS A 90 -3.12 11.34 -16.31
C LYS A 90 -4.03 12.56 -16.25
N ALA A 91 -4.39 13.01 -15.05
CA ALA A 91 -5.23 14.18 -14.85
C ALA A 91 -4.54 15.50 -15.25
N SER A 92 -3.22 15.61 -15.06
CA SER A 92 -2.44 16.80 -15.44
C SER A 92 -2.26 16.96 -16.95
N LYS A 93 -2.36 15.86 -17.72
CA LYS A 93 -2.29 15.86 -19.18
C LYS A 93 -3.63 16.19 -19.85
N LEU A 94 -4.75 16.08 -19.14
CA LEU A 94 -6.08 16.48 -19.60
C LEU A 94 -6.28 17.98 -19.44
#